data_AF-A0A3M0J3Q7-F1
#
_entry.id   AF-A0A3M0J3Q7-F1
#
_cell.length_a   1.000
_cell.length_b   1.000
_cell.length_c   1.000
_cell.angle_alpha   90.00
_cell.angle_beta   90.00
_cell.angle_gamma   90.00
#
_symmetry.space_group_name_H-M   'P 1'
#
loop_
_entity.id
_entity.type
_entity.pdbx_description
1 polymer ?
#
loop_
_entity_poly.entity_id
_entity_poly.type
_entity_poly.pdbx_seq_one_letter_code
_entity_poly.pdbx_strand_id
1 'polypeptide(L)'
;MPASGSGNGAANTRSKEADLGRKLEVYVPHMVIAVLEQKGGHWLSSSRLLQYQALLREQDDIELKITTHLNPAEFLRSNREEGELVPDCVEIIEQVYASREDLKDAPIDSPDWELFTDGSSFVENGTRYAGYAVVTTLQVIEAKALPPGTSAQKAEN
;
A
#
# COMPACT_ATOMS: atom_id res chain seq x y z
N MET A 1 29.47 -31.67 -39.48
CA MET A 1 28.34 -31.55 -38.52
C MET A 1 28.86 -30.87 -37.26
N PRO A 2 28.18 -29.82 -36.80
CA PRO A 2 27.56 -29.89 -35.48
C PRO A 2 26.11 -29.38 -35.47
N ALA A 3 25.34 -29.90 -34.52
CA ALA A 3 23.93 -29.60 -34.29
C ALA A 3 23.74 -28.39 -33.36
N SER A 4 22.66 -27.66 -33.63
CA SER A 4 21.82 -26.85 -32.71
C SER A 4 21.76 -27.42 -31.28
N GLY A 5 21.57 -26.68 -30.19
CA GLY A 5 20.89 -25.39 -29.96
C GLY A 5 19.88 -25.56 -28.81
N SER A 6 19.63 -24.47 -28.07
CA SER A 6 18.42 -24.18 -27.27
C SER A 6 18.29 -24.66 -25.81
N GLY A 7 17.65 -23.80 -25.00
CA GLY A 7 17.26 -24.00 -23.60
C GLY A 7 17.09 -22.67 -22.84
N ASN A 8 16.34 -21.71 -23.39
CA ASN A 8 14.99 -21.31 -22.95
C ASN A 8 14.93 -20.51 -21.64
N GLY A 9 14.88 -19.17 -21.81
CA GLY A 9 14.16 -18.30 -20.88
C GLY A 9 12.66 -18.38 -21.16
N ALA A 10 11.87 -18.49 -20.10
CA ALA A 10 10.41 -18.40 -20.19
C ALA A 10 9.84 -17.89 -18.87
N ALA A 11 9.52 -16.60 -18.83
CA ALA A 11 8.52 -16.03 -17.94
C ALA A 11 8.06 -14.69 -18.53
N ASN A 12 7.38 -14.74 -19.68
CA ASN A 12 6.66 -13.60 -20.22
C ASN A 12 5.16 -13.86 -20.03
N THR A 13 4.59 -13.31 -18.96
CA THR A 13 3.14 -13.41 -18.67
C THR A 13 2.39 -12.35 -19.49
N ARG A 14 1.45 -12.86 -20.28
CA ARG A 14 0.66 -12.18 -21.32
C ARG A 14 -0.18 -11.01 -20.82
N SER A 15 -0.14 -9.91 -21.57
CA SER A 15 -1.28 -9.37 -22.31
C SER A 15 -0.78 -8.51 -23.48
N LYS A 16 -0.52 -9.15 -24.63
CA LYS A 16 -0.19 -8.50 -25.93
C LYS A 16 -1.11 -9.01 -27.06
N GLU A 17 -2.26 -9.56 -26.72
CA GLU A 17 -3.05 -10.40 -27.64
C GLU A 17 -3.93 -9.59 -28.61
N ALA A 18 -4.21 -8.31 -28.33
CA ALA A 18 -5.07 -7.46 -29.16
C ALA A 18 -4.30 -6.49 -30.08
N ASP A 19 -3.19 -5.89 -29.62
CA ASP A 19 -2.53 -4.79 -30.35
C ASP A 19 -1.42 -5.21 -31.30
N LEU A 20 -1.10 -6.52 -31.40
CA LEU A 20 -0.13 -7.08 -32.36
C LEU A 20 1.24 -6.36 -32.38
N GLY A 21 1.66 -5.76 -31.26
CA GLY A 21 2.91 -5.00 -31.15
C GLY A 21 2.84 -3.55 -31.63
N ARG A 22 1.63 -2.96 -31.75
CA ARG A 22 1.45 -1.52 -31.98
C ARG A 22 1.69 -0.73 -30.70
N LYS A 23 2.10 0.52 -30.86
CA LYS A 23 2.22 1.49 -29.75
C LYS A 23 0.85 1.71 -29.12
N LEU A 24 0.75 1.42 -27.83
CA LEU A 24 -0.45 1.55 -27.02
C LEU A 24 -0.37 2.86 -26.22
N GLU A 25 -1.41 3.69 -26.36
CA GLU A 25 -1.58 4.87 -25.52
C GLU A 25 -2.51 4.52 -24.35
N VAL A 26 -2.01 4.62 -23.13
CA VAL A 26 -2.78 4.35 -21.92
C VAL A 26 -3.07 5.66 -21.21
N TYR A 27 -4.36 5.93 -21.04
CA TYR A 27 -4.83 7.12 -20.36
C TYR A 27 -4.98 6.85 -18.87
N VAL A 28 -4.27 7.62 -18.07
CA VAL A 28 -4.29 7.50 -16.61
C VAL A 28 -4.75 8.82 -15.98
N PRO A 29 -5.61 8.77 -14.95
CA PRO A 29 -6.03 9.98 -14.23
C PRO A 29 -4.90 10.64 -13.44
N HIS A 30 -3.87 9.86 -13.13
CA HIS A 30 -2.82 10.19 -12.19
C HIS A 30 -1.47 9.72 -12.73
N MET A 31 -0.37 10.35 -12.31
CA MET A 31 0.98 9.97 -12.74
C MET A 31 1.42 8.68 -12.02
N VAL A 32 0.96 7.53 -12.52
CA VAL A 32 1.16 6.20 -11.91
C VAL A 32 2.64 5.87 -11.69
N ILE A 33 3.53 6.30 -12.60
CA ILE A 33 4.98 6.09 -12.44
C ILE A 33 5.51 6.76 -11.18
N ALA A 34 5.14 8.01 -10.94
CA ALA A 34 5.60 8.74 -9.75
C ALA A 34 5.06 8.10 -8.46
N VAL A 35 3.81 7.61 -8.47
CA VAL A 35 3.24 6.88 -7.33
C VAL A 35 4.00 5.58 -7.08
N LEU A 36 4.34 4.82 -8.12
CA LEU A 36 5.12 3.58 -7.98
C LEU A 36 6.53 3.86 -7.45
N GLU A 37 7.19 4.91 -7.92
CA GLU A 37 8.53 5.29 -7.47
C GLU A 37 8.54 5.77 -6.02
N GLN A 38 7.58 6.61 -5.63
CA GLN A 38 7.57 7.24 -4.30
C GLN A 38 6.93 6.35 -3.23
N LYS A 39 5.86 5.61 -3.59
CA LYS A 39 5.04 4.87 -2.61
C LYS A 39 4.93 3.37 -2.90
N GLY A 40 5.39 2.89 -4.06
CA GLY A 40 5.20 1.49 -4.47
C GLY A 40 5.81 0.47 -3.51
N GLY A 41 6.96 0.78 -2.90
CA GLY A 41 7.64 -0.10 -1.94
C GLY A 41 6.90 -0.28 -0.60
N HIS A 42 5.95 0.59 -0.27
CA HIS A 42 5.14 0.45 0.95
C HIS A 42 4.06 -0.64 0.81
N TRP A 43 3.56 -0.88 -0.41
CA TRP A 43 2.38 -1.71 -0.65
C TRP A 43 2.62 -2.91 -1.55
N LEU A 44 3.71 -2.90 -2.33
CA LEU A 44 4.06 -3.96 -3.28
C LEU A 44 5.36 -4.64 -2.88
N SER A 45 5.43 -5.96 -3.09
CA SER A 45 6.70 -6.68 -2.98
C SER A 45 7.67 -6.21 -4.06
N SER A 46 8.98 -6.33 -3.81
CA SER A 46 10.03 -5.91 -4.75
C SER A 46 9.86 -6.55 -6.14
N SER A 47 9.44 -7.82 -6.20
CA SER A 47 9.18 -8.51 -7.47
C SER A 47 8.02 -7.90 -8.24
N ARG A 48 6.92 -7.53 -7.58
CA ARG A 48 5.76 -6.90 -8.22
C ARG A 48 6.07 -5.47 -8.65
N LEU A 49 6.78 -4.71 -7.82
CA LEU A 49 7.19 -3.35 -8.15
C LEU A 49 8.08 -3.33 -9.40
N LEU A 50 9.08 -4.21 -9.47
CA LEU A 50 9.97 -4.32 -10.62
C LEU A 50 9.22 -4.72 -11.90
N GLN A 51 8.25 -5.63 -11.79
CA GLN A 51 7.41 -6.02 -12.93
C GLN A 51 6.60 -4.84 -13.46
N TYR A 52 5.96 -4.05 -12.60
CA TYR A 52 5.20 -2.87 -13.04
C TYR A 52 6.10 -1.77 -13.60
N GLN A 53 7.29 -1.55 -13.04
CA GLN A 53 8.25 -0.60 -13.59
C GLN A 53 8.73 -1.00 -14.99
N ALA A 54 9.11 -2.26 -15.17
CA ALA A 54 9.52 -2.77 -16.48
C ALA A 54 8.41 -2.63 -17.53
N LEU A 55 7.16 -2.92 -17.15
CA LEU A 55 6.01 -2.82 -18.05
C LEU A 55 5.62 -1.39 -18.39
N LEU A 56 5.56 -0.49 -17.41
CA LEU A 56 5.00 0.85 -17.60
C LEU A 56 6.04 1.90 -18.00
N ARG A 57 7.33 1.64 -17.78
CA ARG A 57 8.43 2.59 -18.05
C ARG A 57 9.40 2.10 -19.11
N GLU A 58 9.75 0.81 -19.12
CA GLU A 58 10.82 0.28 -19.97
C GLU A 58 10.30 -0.31 -21.29
N GLN A 59 9.00 -0.35 -21.50
CA GLN A 59 8.38 -0.80 -22.75
C GLN A 59 8.18 0.38 -23.72
N ASP A 60 8.90 0.38 -24.86
CA ASP A 60 8.78 1.40 -25.91
C ASP A 60 7.39 1.39 -26.61
N ASP A 61 6.65 0.28 -26.48
CA ASP A 61 5.31 0.11 -27.05
C ASP A 61 4.20 0.68 -26.15
N ILE A 62 4.50 1.30 -25.00
CA ILE A 62 3.49 1.87 -24.10
C ILE A 62 3.78 3.36 -23.83
N GLU A 63 2.79 4.21 -24.09
CA GLU A 63 2.85 5.64 -23.76
C GLU A 63 1.74 5.99 -22.76
N LEU A 64 2.13 6.41 -21.55
CA LEU A 64 1.20 6.89 -20.54
C LEU A 64 0.87 8.36 -20.79
N LYS A 65 -0.41 8.68 -20.91
CA LYS A 65 -0.90 10.06 -21.04
C LYS A 65 -1.84 10.39 -19.88
N ILE A 66 -1.61 11.54 -19.25
CA ILE A 66 -2.43 11.99 -18.13
C ILE A 66 -3.76 12.54 -18.66
N THR A 67 -4.88 12.16 -18.06
CA THR A 67 -6.21 12.73 -18.36
C THR A 67 -7.03 12.91 -17.10
N THR A 68 -7.39 14.14 -16.77
CA THR A 68 -8.05 14.47 -15.49
C THR A 68 -9.54 14.05 -15.43
N HIS A 69 -10.16 13.68 -16.55
CA HIS A 69 -11.60 13.41 -16.59
C HIS A 69 -11.96 12.33 -17.65
N LEU A 70 -12.15 11.10 -17.17
CA LEU A 70 -12.76 10.00 -17.92
C LEU A 70 -14.27 10.00 -17.64
N ASN A 71 -15.11 9.86 -18.67
CA ASN A 71 -16.53 9.58 -18.46
C ASN A 71 -16.67 8.20 -17.79
N PRO A 72 -17.18 8.07 -16.54
CA PRO A 72 -17.27 6.79 -15.86
C PRO A 72 -18.18 5.77 -16.57
N ALA A 73 -19.14 6.23 -17.37
CA ALA A 73 -20.07 5.36 -18.10
C ALA A 73 -19.50 4.83 -19.42
N GLU A 74 -18.62 5.59 -20.08
CA GLU A 74 -18.13 5.26 -21.43
C GLU A 74 -16.62 4.99 -21.47
N PHE A 75 -15.88 5.30 -20.40
CA PHE A 75 -14.43 5.23 -20.33
C PHE A 75 -13.70 6.02 -21.44
N LEU A 76 -14.39 7.02 -22.00
CA LEU A 76 -13.88 7.93 -23.03
C LEU A 76 -13.43 9.26 -22.41
N ARG A 77 -12.49 9.92 -23.10
CA ARG A 77 -12.07 11.29 -22.79
C ARG A 77 -13.27 12.24 -22.89
N SER A 78 -13.44 13.12 -21.90
CA SER A 78 -14.43 14.19 -22.01
C SER A 78 -13.90 15.38 -22.81
N ASN A 79 -14.69 15.94 -23.73
CA ASN A 79 -14.37 17.14 -24.53
C ASN A 79 -14.45 18.46 -23.73
N ARG A 80 -14.25 18.45 -22.41
CA ARG A 80 -14.43 19.64 -21.55
C ARG A 80 -13.08 20.32 -21.33
N GLU A 81 -12.99 21.61 -21.67
CA GLU A 81 -11.77 22.42 -21.50
C GLU A 81 -11.41 22.65 -20.03
N GLU A 82 -10.11 22.83 -19.83
CA GLU A 82 -9.32 22.62 -18.62
C GLU A 82 -9.67 23.54 -17.44
N GLY A 83 -9.79 22.93 -16.26
CA GLY A 83 -9.43 23.57 -15.00
C GLY A 83 -8.27 22.76 -14.40
N GLU A 84 -7.13 23.41 -14.23
CA GLU A 84 -5.89 22.85 -13.68
C GLU A 84 -6.08 22.51 -12.19
N LEU A 85 -6.71 21.37 -11.92
CA LEU A 85 -6.65 20.73 -10.62
C LEU A 85 -6.18 19.30 -10.88
N VAL A 86 -4.87 19.14 -11.02
CA VAL A 86 -4.21 17.85 -10.86
C VAL A 86 -3.86 17.76 -9.38
N PRO A 87 -4.71 17.15 -8.54
CA PRO A 87 -4.30 16.94 -7.16
C PRO A 87 -3.10 15.99 -7.12
N ASP A 88 -2.08 16.32 -6.33
CA ASP A 88 -0.89 15.49 -6.18
C ASP A 88 -1.31 14.15 -5.56
N CYS A 89 -1.13 13.10 -6.34
CA CYS A 89 -1.54 11.76 -5.96
C CYS A 89 -0.73 11.26 -4.76
N VAL A 90 0.50 11.75 -4.60
CA VAL A 90 1.34 11.43 -3.46
C VAL A 90 0.79 12.11 -2.21
N GLU A 91 0.44 13.39 -2.28
CA GLU A 91 -0.21 14.13 -1.20
C GLU A 91 -1.54 13.47 -0.79
N ILE A 92 -2.38 13.08 -1.76
CA ILE A 92 -3.63 12.35 -1.45
C ILE A 92 -3.32 10.99 -0.78
N ILE A 93 -2.34 10.24 -1.28
CA ILE A 93 -1.97 8.96 -0.67
C ILE A 93 -1.46 9.20 0.76
N GLU A 94 -0.66 10.24 0.97
CA GLU A 94 -0.21 10.62 2.30
C GLU A 94 -1.37 11.06 3.19
N GLN A 95 -2.34 11.82 2.69
CA GLN A 95 -3.50 12.25 3.48
C GLN A 95 -4.46 11.09 3.80
N VAL A 96 -4.74 10.22 2.84
CA VAL A 96 -5.67 9.09 2.98
C VAL A 96 -5.07 7.97 3.83
N TYR A 97 -3.76 7.74 3.70
CA TYR A 97 -3.04 6.71 4.46
C TYR A 97 -2.22 7.28 5.62
N ALA A 98 -2.24 8.58 5.86
CA ALA A 98 -1.84 9.16 7.14
C ALA A 98 -2.77 8.55 8.17
N SER A 99 -2.17 7.86 9.12
CA SER A 99 -2.82 7.38 10.33
C SER A 99 -3.27 8.58 11.15
N ARG A 100 -4.35 9.28 10.76
CA ARG A 100 -4.85 10.52 11.38
C ARG A 100 -3.77 11.62 11.50
N GLU A 101 -3.89 12.70 10.75
CA GLU A 101 -2.92 13.82 10.78
C GLU A 101 -2.74 14.42 12.20
N ASP A 102 -3.75 14.28 13.06
CA ASP A 102 -3.75 14.69 14.46
C ASP A 102 -3.04 13.69 15.41
N LEU A 103 -2.72 12.48 14.96
CA LEU A 103 -2.00 11.48 15.76
C LEU A 103 -0.48 11.67 15.59
N LYS A 104 0.19 12.11 16.66
CA LYS A 104 1.63 12.39 16.69
C LYS A 104 2.30 11.56 17.78
N ASP A 105 3.57 11.25 17.61
CA ASP A 105 4.41 10.61 18.64
C ASP A 105 4.82 11.58 19.77
N ALA A 106 4.20 12.77 19.83
CA ALA A 106 4.42 13.77 20.88
C ALA A 106 3.21 13.81 21.82
N PRO A 107 3.41 14.03 23.13
CA PRO A 107 2.31 14.25 24.06
C PRO A 107 1.40 15.40 23.60
N ILE A 108 0.09 15.26 23.83
CA ILE A 108 -0.90 16.31 23.56
C ILE A 108 -0.88 17.32 24.71
N ASP A 109 -1.10 18.61 24.40
CA ASP A 109 -1.25 19.65 25.42
C ASP A 109 -2.56 19.47 26.20
N SER A 110 -2.46 19.34 27.52
CA SER A 110 -3.61 19.20 28.45
C SER A 110 -4.58 18.05 28.10
N PRO A 111 -4.12 16.79 28.14
CA PRO A 111 -4.97 15.65 27.82
C PRO A 111 -6.04 15.44 28.91
N ASP A 112 -7.25 15.05 28.51
CA ASP A 112 -8.31 14.64 29.45
C ASP A 112 -7.89 13.38 30.25
N TRP A 113 -7.12 12.49 29.60
CA TRP A 113 -6.65 11.23 30.16
C TRP A 113 -5.19 10.96 29.75
N GLU A 114 -4.36 10.60 30.72
CA GLU A 114 -3.03 10.03 30.48
C GLU A 114 -3.07 8.53 30.82
N LEU A 115 -3.00 7.71 29.79
CA LEU A 115 -3.15 6.26 29.89
C LEU A 115 -1.83 5.56 29.53
N PHE A 116 -1.52 4.50 30.25
CA PHE A 116 -0.46 3.56 29.96
C PHE A 116 -1.10 2.21 29.65
N THR A 117 -0.62 1.55 28.60
CA THR A 117 -1.09 0.23 28.19
C THR A 117 0.07 -0.74 28.21
N ASP A 118 -0.20 -1.96 28.67
CA ASP A 118 0.75 -3.06 28.57
C ASP A 118 0.03 -4.38 28.29
N GLY A 119 0.70 -5.26 27.56
CA GLY A 119 0.25 -6.57 27.19
C GLY A 119 1.27 -7.63 27.59
N SER A 120 0.87 -8.58 28.42
CA SER A 120 1.74 -9.68 28.84
C SER A 120 1.33 -11.00 28.17
N SER A 121 2.32 -11.84 27.84
CA SER A 121 2.11 -13.20 27.37
C SER A 121 3.21 -14.12 27.87
N PHE A 122 2.84 -15.26 28.47
CA PHE A 122 3.78 -16.27 28.96
C PHE A 122 3.26 -17.68 28.68
N VAL A 123 4.13 -18.68 28.80
CA VAL A 123 3.79 -20.10 28.59
C VAL A 123 3.92 -20.85 29.89
N GLU A 124 2.86 -21.54 30.29
CA GLU A 124 2.83 -22.41 31.46
C GLU A 124 2.19 -23.75 31.07
N ASN A 125 2.86 -24.86 31.39
CA ASN A 125 2.43 -26.23 31.04
C ASN A 125 2.08 -26.39 29.55
N GLY A 126 2.86 -25.76 28.66
CA GLY A 126 2.65 -25.80 27.21
C GLY A 126 1.48 -24.94 26.69
N THR A 127 0.73 -24.29 27.59
CA THR A 127 -0.36 -23.38 27.22
C THR A 127 0.13 -21.94 27.32
N ARG A 128 -0.13 -21.14 26.28
CA ARG A 128 0.18 -19.71 26.30
C ARG A 128 -0.98 -18.95 26.93
N TYR A 129 -0.69 -18.20 27.98
CA TYR A 129 -1.61 -17.27 28.62
C TYR A 129 -1.20 -15.85 28.29
N ALA A 130 -2.19 -14.96 28.20
CA ALA A 130 -1.95 -13.56 27.94
C ALA A 130 -3.02 -12.70 28.62
N GLY A 131 -2.72 -11.42 28.80
CA GLY A 131 -3.63 -10.42 29.32
C GLY A 131 -3.13 -9.03 28.98
N TYR A 132 -4.01 -8.05 29.10
CA TYR A 132 -3.67 -6.64 28.93
C TYR A 132 -4.14 -5.83 30.13
N ALA A 133 -3.53 -4.67 30.31
CA ALA A 133 -3.95 -3.67 31.27
C ALA A 133 -3.90 -2.27 30.65
N VAL A 134 -4.89 -1.45 30.99
CA VAL A 134 -4.94 -0.01 30.74
C VAL A 134 -4.99 0.67 32.09
N VAL A 135 -3.99 1.50 32.37
CA VAL A 135 -3.81 2.11 33.70
C VAL A 135 -3.54 3.60 33.57
N THR A 136 -3.78 4.31 34.66
CA THR A 136 -3.21 5.64 34.91
C THR A 136 -2.05 5.48 35.90
N THR A 137 -1.35 6.57 36.23
CA THR A 137 -0.36 6.56 37.30
C THR A 137 -0.92 6.20 38.68
N LEU A 138 -2.25 6.30 38.87
CA LEU A 138 -2.90 6.16 40.18
C LEU A 138 -3.78 4.92 40.30
N GLN A 139 -4.34 4.42 39.20
CA GLN A 139 -5.33 3.34 39.25
C GLN A 139 -5.39 2.51 37.95
N VAL A 140 -5.89 1.28 38.09
CA VAL A 140 -6.21 0.40 36.97
C VAL A 140 -7.58 0.79 36.41
N ILE A 141 -7.63 1.15 35.13
CA ILE A 141 -8.88 1.45 34.43
C ILE A 141 -9.51 0.17 33.91
N GLU A 142 -8.67 -0.70 33.33
CA GLU A 142 -9.10 -1.99 32.81
C GLU A 142 -7.96 -3.01 32.88
N ALA A 143 -8.27 -4.25 33.21
CA ALA A 143 -7.34 -5.37 33.06
C ALA A 143 -8.13 -6.65 32.80
N LYS A 144 -7.75 -7.41 31.76
CA LYS A 144 -8.45 -8.64 31.39
C LYS A 144 -7.49 -9.72 30.89
N ALA A 145 -7.85 -10.96 31.16
CA ALA A 145 -7.24 -12.11 30.53
C ALA A 145 -7.70 -12.23 29.09
N LEU A 146 -6.79 -12.61 28.20
CA LEU A 146 -7.04 -12.86 26.79
C LEU A 146 -7.13 -14.37 26.52
N PRO A 147 -7.72 -14.77 25.38
CA PRO A 147 -7.80 -16.18 25.02
C PRO A 147 -6.41 -16.85 25.00
N PRO A 148 -6.30 -18.11 25.46
CA PRO A 148 -5.06 -18.86 25.37
C PRO A 148 -4.53 -18.91 23.93
N GLY A 149 -3.21 -18.86 23.77
CA GLY A 149 -2.55 -18.77 22.46
C GLY A 149 -2.30 -17.35 21.95
N THR A 150 -2.82 -16.32 22.62
CA THR A 150 -2.57 -14.92 22.26
C THR A 150 -1.09 -14.55 22.49
N SER A 151 -0.43 -13.99 21.47
CA SER A 151 0.96 -13.53 21.53
C SER A 151 1.11 -12.23 22.33
N ALA A 152 2.32 -11.90 22.79
CA ALA A 152 2.60 -10.64 23.49
C ALA A 152 2.24 -9.41 22.63
N GLN A 153 2.64 -9.40 21.35
CA GLN A 153 2.36 -8.29 20.46
C GLN A 153 0.85 -8.02 20.24
N LYS A 154 0.03 -9.08 20.29
CA LYS A 154 -1.44 -9.00 20.21
C LYS A 154 -2.10 -8.71 21.56
N ALA A 155 -1.37 -8.88 22.67
CA ALA A 155 -1.81 -8.44 23.98
C ALA A 155 -1.55 -6.94 24.18
N GLU A 156 -0.50 -6.41 23.53
CA GLU A 156 -0.12 -5.00 23.57
C GLU A 156 -0.95 -4.13 22.62
N ASN A 157 -1.46 -4.71 21.51
CA ASN A 157 -2.22 -4.02 20.46
C ASN A 157 -3.58 -4.67 20.17
#